data_AF-A0A373P580-F1
#
_entry.id   AF-A0A373P580-F1
#
_cell.length_a   1.000
_cell.length_b   1.000
_cell.length_c   1.000
_cell.angle_alpha   90.00
_cell.angle_beta   90.00
_cell.angle_gamma   90.00
#
_symmetry.space_group_name_H-M   'P 1'
#
loop_
_entity.id
_entity.type
_entity.pdbx_description
1 polymer ?
#
loop_
_entity_poly.entity_id
_entity_poly.type
_entity_poly.pdbx_seq_one_letter_code
_entity_poly.pdbx_strand_id
1 'polypeptide(L)' 'MRQRKETWILTFAGTTQAMQMEQYARAHGLPGRMIPVPREITAGCGLSWKAAPEEGKEILAALQTAGLAYEAEYRVLL' A
#
# COMPACT_ATOMS: atom_id res chain seq x y z
N MET A 1 9.66 -1.37 -24.77
CA MET A 1 8.95 -2.46 -24.06
C MET A 1 9.05 -2.18 -22.57
N ARG A 2 7.94 -1.87 -21.88
CA ARG A 2 7.95 -1.62 -20.43
C ARG A 2 8.08 -2.96 -19.70
N GLN A 3 9.21 -3.18 -19.03
CA GLN A 3 9.37 -4.34 -18.15
C GLN A 3 8.38 -4.19 -17.00
N ARG A 4 7.40 -5.11 -16.91
CA ARG A 4 6.51 -5.16 -15.76
C ARG A 4 7.30 -5.72 -14.59
N LYS A 5 7.33 -5.01 -13.48
CA LYS A 5 7.99 -5.44 -12.25
C LYS A 5 6.94 -5.86 -11.23
N GLU A 6 7.22 -6.96 -10.54
CA GLU A 6 6.42 -7.39 -9.40
C GLU A 6 6.37 -6.24 -8.39
N THR A 7 5.16 -5.79 -8.11
CA THR A 7 4.88 -4.67 -7.25
C THR A 7 3.85 -5.12 -6.23
N TRP A 8 4.11 -4.80 -4.97
CA TRP A 8 3.15 -5.04 -3.90
C TRP A 8 2.29 -3.81 -3.70
N ILE A 9 0.98 -4.04 -3.66
CA ILE A 9 -0.04 -3.01 -3.52
C ILE A 9 -0.90 -3.32 -2.31
N LEU A 10 -1.06 -2.34 -1.43
CA LEU A 10 -1.98 -2.41 -0.30
C LEU A 10 -3.15 -1.46 -0.54
N THR A 11 -4.36 -1.93 -0.32
CA THR A 11 -5.59 -1.15 -0.51
C THR A 11 -6.23 -0.81 0.82
N PHE A 12 -7.06 0.23 0.83
CA PHE A 12 -7.75 0.70 2.02
C PHE A 12 -9.25 0.79 1.77
N ALA A 13 -10.04 0.50 2.80
CA ALA A 13 -11.49 0.55 2.72
C ALA A 13 -12.02 1.99 2.67
N GLY A 14 -11.22 2.95 3.14
CA GLY A 14 -11.59 4.37 3.14
C GLY A 14 -10.39 5.30 3.08
N THR A 15 -10.63 6.54 2.63
CA THR A 15 -9.61 7.59 2.52
C THR A 15 -8.94 7.89 3.87
N THR A 16 -9.68 7.77 4.99
CA THR A 16 -9.13 7.97 6.34
C THR A 16 -7.97 7.02 6.63
N GLN A 17 -8.11 5.72 6.32
CA GLN A 17 -7.06 4.71 6.53
C GLN A 17 -5.85 4.98 5.63
N ALA A 18 -6.11 5.35 4.37
CA ALA A 18 -5.06 5.73 3.43
C ALA A 18 -4.22 6.92 3.95
N MET A 19 -4.88 7.95 4.47
CA MET A 19 -4.21 9.12 5.04
C MET A 19 -3.46 8.79 6.34
N GLN A 20 -4.02 7.94 7.20
CA GLN A 20 -3.33 7.49 8.41
C GLN A 20 -2.07 6.69 8.07
N MET A 21 -2.16 5.81 7.07
CA MET A 21 -0.99 5.09 6.56
C MET A 21 0.06 6.05 6.01
N GLU A 22 -0.32 7.07 5.23
CA GLU A 22 0.64 8.05 4.71
C GLU A 22 1.37 8.82 5.82
N GLN A 23 0.62 9.27 6.83
CA GLN A 23 1.18 9.99 7.96
C GLN A 23 2.13 9.10 8.76
N TYR A 24 1.72 7.85 9.01
CA TYR A 24 2.53 6.87 9.71
C TYR A 24 3.79 6.51 8.93
N ALA A 25 3.66 6.23 7.64
CA ALA A 25 4.78 5.95 6.75
C ALA A 25 5.78 7.12 6.71
N ARG A 26 5.29 8.36 6.68
CA ARG A 26 6.14 9.54 6.73
C ARG A 26 6.85 9.71 8.07
N ALA A 27 6.18 9.41 9.18
CA ALA A 27 6.75 9.51 10.52
C ALA A 27 7.79 8.41 10.81
N HIS A 28 7.57 7.22 10.28
CA HIS A 28 8.42 6.03 10.51
C HIS A 28 9.38 5.72 9.36
N GLY A 29 9.34 6.50 8.26
CA GLY A 29 10.18 6.29 7.09
C GLY A 29 9.88 4.98 6.36
N LEU A 30 8.61 4.53 6.35
CA LEU A 30 8.25 3.28 5.70
C LEU A 30 8.53 3.33 4.19
N PRO A 31 9.01 2.22 3.62
CA PRO A 31 9.22 2.13 2.20
C PRO A 31 7.91 2.18 1.41
N GLY A 32 8.03 2.60 0.16
CA GLY A 32 6.90 2.75 -0.76
C GLY A 32 6.29 4.14 -0.76
N ARG A 33 5.10 4.25 -1.34
CA ARG A 33 4.37 5.51 -1.50
C ARG A 33 2.89 5.29 -1.77
N MET A 34 2.08 6.28 -1.45
CA MET A 34 0.69 6.32 -1.89
C MET A 34 0.59 6.54 -3.40
N ILE A 35 -0.25 5.76 -4.06
CA ILE A 35 -0.61 5.90 -5.48
C ILE A 35 -2.13 5.77 -5.65
N PRO A 36 -2.71 6.26 -6.76
CA PRO A 36 -4.05 5.87 -7.13
C PRO A 36 -4.09 4.36 -7.42
N VAL A 37 -5.21 3.72 -7.08
CA VAL A 37 -5.42 2.29 -7.28
C VAL A 37 -5.25 1.96 -8.77
N PRO A 38 -4.39 1.00 -9.14
CA PRO A 38 -4.23 0.61 -10.53
C PRO A 38 -5.51 -0.02 -11.06
N ARG A 39 -5.78 0.15 -12.37
CA ARG A 39 -7.02 -0.31 -13.02
C ARG A 39 -7.28 -1.82 -12.92
N GLU A 40 -6.25 -2.59 -12.60
CA GLU A 40 -6.33 -4.04 -12.40
C GLU A 40 -6.85 -4.43 -11.00
N ILE A 41 -6.94 -3.46 -10.07
CA ILE A 41 -7.39 -3.67 -8.69
C ILE A 41 -8.64 -2.82 -8.45
N THR A 42 -9.64 -3.41 -7.80
CA THR A 42 -10.82 -2.69 -7.32
C THR A 42 -10.67 -2.47 -5.82
N ALA A 43 -10.59 -1.21 -5.38
CA ALA A 43 -10.52 -0.86 -3.97
C ALA A 43 -11.53 0.23 -3.63
N GLY A 44 -12.05 0.22 -2.41
CA GLY A 44 -13.16 1.09 -2.00
C GLY A 44 -12.87 2.59 -2.08
N CYS A 45 -11.64 3.03 -1.80
CA CYS A 45 -11.29 4.44 -1.67
C CYS A 45 -10.53 5.06 -2.85
N GLY A 46 -10.12 4.27 -3.84
CA GLY A 46 -9.32 4.76 -4.99
C GLY A 46 -7.85 5.07 -4.68
N LEU A 47 -7.39 4.88 -3.43
CA LEU A 47 -5.99 5.01 -3.00
C LEU A 47 -5.39 3.67 -2.60
N SER A 48 -4.10 3.50 -2.87
CA SER A 48 -3.34 2.33 -2.48
C SER A 48 -1.89 2.67 -2.14
N TRP A 49 -1.24 1.83 -1.33
CA TRP A 49 0.18 1.93 -1.04
C TRP A 49 0.97 1.02 -1.98
N LYS A 50 1.97 1.57 -2.65
CA LYS A 50 2.88 0.83 -3.53
C LYS A 50 4.22 0.65 -2.85
N ALA A 51 4.71 -0.59 -2.76
CA ALA A 51 6.06 -0.92 -2.34
C ALA A 51 6.64 -2.12 -3.12
N ALA A 52 7.91 -2.43 -2.89
CA ALA A 52 8.49 -3.67 -3.40
C ALA A 52 7.89 -4.89 -2.66
N PRO A 53 7.79 -6.07 -3.30
CA PRO A 53 7.29 -7.29 -2.66
C PRO A 53 8.07 -7.70 -1.41
N GLU A 54 9.37 -7.43 -1.38
CA GLU A 54 10.25 -7.71 -0.23
C GLU A 54 9.96 -6.79 0.97
N GLU A 55 9.56 -5.54 0.71
CA GLU A 55 9.25 -4.52 1.71
C GLU A 55 7.85 -4.70 2.34
N GLY A 56 6.95 -5.41 1.66
CA GLY A 56 5.57 -5.60 2.12
C GLY A 56 5.46 -6.20 3.53
N LYS A 57 6.38 -7.10 3.91
CA LYS A 57 6.40 -7.69 5.26
C LYS A 57 6.69 -6.66 6.35
N GLU A 58 7.65 -5.75 6.10
CA GLU A 58 8.00 -4.68 7.04
C GLU A 58 6.82 -3.73 7.21
N ILE A 59 6.19 -3.34 6.11
CA ILE A 59 5.02 -2.46 6.11
C ILE A 59 3.85 -3.09 6.89
N LEU A 60 3.56 -4.37 6.67
CA LEU A 60 2.50 -5.09 7.39
C LEU A 60 2.77 -5.18 8.90
N ALA A 61 4.02 -5.46 9.30
CA ALA A 61 4.41 -5.46 10.70
C ALA A 61 4.26 -4.07 11.34
N ALA A 62 4.61 -3.02 10.60
CA ALA A 62 4.48 -1.65 11.05
C ALA A 62 3.01 -1.22 11.18
N LEU A 63 2.14 -1.61 10.23
CA LEU A 63 0.69 -1.40 10.29
C LEU A 63 0.07 -2.10 11.49
N GLN A 64 0.45 -3.35 11.75
CA GLN A 64 -0.03 -4.12 12.90
C GLN A 64 0.39 -3.46 14.22
N THR A 65 1.63 -2.99 14.31
CA THR A 65 2.15 -2.25 15.48
C THR A 65 1.40 -0.94 15.71
N ALA A 66 1.03 -0.25 14.63
CA ALA A 66 0.29 1.00 14.68
C ALA A 66 -1.22 0.84 14.88
N GLY A 67 -1.75 -0.39 14.78
CA GLY A 67 -3.19 -0.66 14.78
C GLY A 67 -3.92 -0.09 13.55
N LEU A 68 -3.21 0.06 12.43
CA LEU A 68 -3.78 0.60 11.19
C LEU A 68 -4.42 -0.51 10.36
N ALA A 69 -5.71 -0.35 10.09
CA ALA A 69 -6.47 -1.27 9.25
C ALA A 69 -6.21 -1.01 7.75
N TYR A 70 -6.16 -2.10 6.99
CA TYR A 70 -6.12 -2.11 5.53
C TYR A 70 -7.19 -3.07 5.00
N GLU A 71 -7.53 -2.95 3.72
CA GLU A 71 -8.59 -3.75 3.08
C GLU A 71 -8.02 -5.07 2.54
N ALA A 72 -7.07 -4.99 1.63
CA ALA A 72 -6.46 -6.17 1.03
C ALA A 72 -5.05 -5.87 0.48
N GLU A 73 -4.24 -6.93 0.42
CA GLU A 73 -2.93 -6.93 -0.23
C GLU A 73 -3.00 -7.59 -1.61
N TYR A 74 -2.25 -7.05 -2.56
CA TYR A 74 -2.18 -7.52 -3.95
C TYR A 74 -0.74 -7.54 -4.42
N ARG A 75 -0.44 -8.48 -5.31
CA ARG A 75 0.81 -8.53 -6.07
C ARG A 75 0.48 -8.42 -7.54
N VAL A 76 0.94 -7.33 -8.15
CA VAL A 76 0.66 -7.01 -9.56
C VAL A 76 1.94 -6.71 -10.31
N LEU A 77 1.91 -6.89 -11.63
CA LEU A 77 3.03 -6.66 -12.52
C LEU A 77 2.88 -5.27 -13.19
N LEU A 78 3.50 -4.22 -12.61
CA LEU A 78 3.36 -2.80 -13.03
C LEU A 78 4.58 -2.21 -13.75
#